data_AF-A0A1T3MMT8-F1
#
_entry.id   AF-A0A1T3MMT8-F1
#
_cell.length_a   1.000
_cell.length_b   1.000
_cell.length_c   1.000
_cell.angle_alpha   90.00
_cell.angle_beta   90.00
_cell.angle_gamma   90.00
#
_symmetry.space_group_name_H-M   'P 1'
#
loop_
_entity.id
_entity.type
_entity.pdbx_description
1 polymer ?
#
loop_
_entity_poly.entity_id
_entity_poly.type
_entity_poly.pdbx_seq_one_letter_code
_entity_poly.pdbx_strand_id
1 'polypeptide(L)'
;MLKKYSNMDINLQEIYSTIYKNAVLFLKRGIKEIIQNDKEVFDPEIAIISCLYIQTSIELSLKAYLIKEVDINAILKNNMAFSSETLLEKFKQNHLKTKTYEELKNIFKDNSDLVFFTDLHFDHLTKFQLYRNKLIHLNLFLSEDEIINLKKELIFAVTHLLMPLLTDISFEFESPSEFYEEHLDRKDFNELISFQPYVDEMRRMAVEYSGLAYECINCCKKTFSPNNEICYCCNLNLEYAAGYIDCEDCEAKKAIVYDTLNIHEEGNEHSIMGVCMNCGDKMNVYECPDCEIRFTFYGQPDFEEKICKC
;
A
#
# COMPACT_ATOMS: atom_id res chain seq x y z
N MET A 1 -14.32 -5.42 -1.15
CA MET A 1 -14.13 -6.89 -1.27
C MET A 1 -15.38 -7.79 -1.40
N LEU A 2 -16.52 -7.55 -0.72
CA LEU A 2 -17.54 -8.61 -0.50
C LEU A 2 -18.52 -8.92 -1.66
N LYS A 3 -19.04 -7.95 -2.42
CA LYS A 3 -20.24 -8.20 -3.27
C LYS A 3 -20.05 -9.17 -4.45
N LYS A 4 -18.92 -9.15 -5.17
CA LYS A 4 -18.70 -10.05 -6.33
C LYS A 4 -18.19 -11.44 -5.92
N TYR A 5 -17.28 -11.50 -4.92
CA TYR A 5 -16.81 -12.78 -4.38
C TYR A 5 -17.96 -13.59 -3.78
N SER A 6 -18.86 -12.96 -3.02
CA SER A 6 -20.03 -13.64 -2.42
C SER A 6 -21.02 -14.20 -3.44
N ASN A 7 -21.01 -13.73 -4.69
CA ASN A 7 -21.89 -14.21 -5.77
C ASN A 7 -21.23 -15.28 -6.65
N MET A 8 -19.94 -15.58 -6.43
CA MET A 8 -19.20 -16.60 -7.17
C MET A 8 -19.60 -18.01 -6.70
N ASP A 9 -19.68 -18.96 -7.63
CA ASP A 9 -19.91 -20.38 -7.32
C ASP A 9 -18.86 -20.90 -6.32
N ILE A 10 -19.27 -21.76 -5.37
CA ILE A 10 -18.41 -22.22 -4.28
C ILE A 10 -17.14 -22.92 -4.77
N ASN A 11 -17.22 -23.64 -5.89
CA ASN A 11 -16.06 -24.32 -6.47
C ASN A 11 -15.07 -23.32 -7.07
N LEU A 12 -15.58 -22.26 -7.69
CA LEU A 12 -14.76 -21.17 -8.23
C LEU A 12 -14.14 -20.31 -7.12
N GLN A 13 -14.88 -20.10 -6.02
CA GLN A 13 -14.34 -19.45 -4.81
C GLN A 13 -13.15 -20.23 -4.24
N GLU A 14 -13.17 -21.56 -4.26
CA GLU A 14 -12.05 -22.40 -3.81
C GLU A 14 -10.82 -22.23 -4.70
N ILE A 15 -11.01 -22.21 -6.03
CA ILE A 15 -9.92 -21.98 -7.01
C ILE A 15 -9.33 -20.58 -6.82
N TYR A 16 -10.17 -19.54 -6.80
CA TYR A 16 -9.75 -18.16 -6.55
C TYR A 16 -8.97 -18.05 -5.23
N SER A 17 -9.54 -18.55 -4.12
CA SER A 17 -8.92 -18.45 -2.79
C SER A 17 -7.55 -19.12 -2.77
N THR A 18 -7.39 -20.25 -3.45
CA THR A 18 -6.11 -20.96 -3.53
C THR A 18 -5.08 -20.15 -4.33
N ILE A 19 -5.45 -19.62 -5.49
CA ILE A 19 -4.56 -18.80 -6.32
C ILE A 19 -4.15 -17.52 -5.57
N TYR A 20 -5.12 -16.84 -4.94
CA TYR A 20 -4.91 -15.64 -4.14
C TYR A 20 -3.95 -15.91 -2.97
N LYS A 21 -4.21 -16.94 -2.17
CA LYS A 21 -3.33 -17.33 -1.05
C LYS A 21 -1.90 -17.63 -1.51
N ASN A 22 -1.74 -18.26 -2.67
CA ASN A 22 -0.42 -18.49 -3.25
C ASN A 22 0.24 -17.19 -3.69
N ALA A 23 -0.49 -16.26 -4.32
CA ALA A 23 0.04 -14.94 -4.68
C ALA A 23 0.59 -14.22 -3.43
N VAL A 24 -0.21 -14.15 -2.37
CA VAL A 24 0.19 -13.56 -1.09
C VAL A 24 1.39 -14.30 -0.48
N LEU A 25 1.42 -15.64 -0.51
CA LEU A 25 2.56 -16.40 -0.02
C LEU A 25 3.87 -16.01 -0.73
N PHE A 26 3.84 -15.91 -2.06
CA PHE A 26 5.00 -15.51 -2.84
C PHE A 26 5.39 -14.05 -2.60
N LEU A 27 4.43 -13.13 -2.48
CA LEU A 27 4.67 -11.75 -2.07
C LEU A 27 5.40 -11.67 -0.73
N LYS A 28 4.88 -12.35 0.30
CA LYS A 28 5.49 -12.38 1.63
C LYS A 28 6.94 -12.86 1.58
N ARG A 29 7.22 -13.92 0.81
CA ARG A 29 8.57 -14.43 0.62
C ARG A 29 9.45 -13.43 -0.13
N GLY A 30 8.95 -12.81 -1.20
CA GLY A 30 9.66 -11.78 -1.94
C GLY A 30 10.05 -10.57 -1.08
N ILE A 31 9.10 -10.03 -0.30
CA ILE A 31 9.35 -8.93 0.65
C ILE A 31 10.43 -9.32 1.66
N LYS A 32 10.34 -10.52 2.23
CA LYS A 32 11.32 -11.01 3.22
C LYS A 32 12.75 -11.02 2.65
N GLU A 33 12.93 -11.50 1.43
CA GLU A 33 14.25 -11.49 0.76
C GLU A 33 14.74 -10.04 0.49
N ILE A 34 13.82 -9.13 0.14
CA ILE A 34 14.11 -7.71 -0.08
C ILE A 34 14.61 -7.01 1.18
N ILE A 35 13.89 -7.14 2.29
CA ILE A 35 14.17 -6.39 3.52
C ILE A 35 15.36 -6.96 4.30
N GLN A 36 15.63 -8.27 4.21
CA GLN A 36 16.78 -8.89 4.87
C GLN A 36 18.12 -8.51 4.26
N ASN A 37 18.11 -7.90 3.07
CA ASN A 37 19.29 -7.44 2.37
C ASN A 37 19.28 -5.92 2.19
N ASP A 38 19.18 -5.19 3.30
CA ASP A 38 19.30 -3.74 3.32
C ASP A 38 20.75 -3.26 3.19
N LYS A 39 21.45 -3.78 2.19
CA LYS A 39 22.71 -3.25 1.71
C LYS A 39 22.45 -2.30 0.53
N GLU A 40 23.42 -1.42 0.30
CA GLU A 40 23.40 -0.50 -0.84
C GLU A 40 23.46 -1.29 -2.17
N VAL A 41 24.27 -2.34 -2.22
CA VAL A 41 24.32 -3.31 -3.32
C VAL A 41 23.62 -4.60 -2.88
N PHE A 42 22.53 -4.92 -3.55
CA PHE A 42 21.77 -6.15 -3.36
C PHE A 42 22.61 -7.36 -3.79
N ASP A 43 22.58 -8.42 -2.99
CA ASP A 43 23.27 -9.67 -3.35
C ASP A 43 22.62 -10.27 -4.62
N PRO A 44 23.41 -10.70 -5.63
CA PRO A 44 22.86 -11.24 -6.88
C PRO A 44 21.95 -12.46 -6.72
N GLU A 45 22.21 -13.35 -5.76
CA GLU A 45 21.35 -14.51 -5.50
C GLU A 45 20.01 -14.05 -4.93
N ILE A 46 20.06 -13.13 -3.98
CA ILE A 46 18.86 -12.52 -3.39
C ILE A 46 18.08 -11.74 -4.44
N ALA A 47 18.76 -11.05 -5.38
CA ALA A 47 18.12 -10.38 -6.53
C ALA A 47 17.30 -11.35 -7.37
N ILE A 48 17.89 -12.50 -7.72
CA ILE A 48 17.24 -13.55 -8.50
C ILE A 48 16.02 -14.09 -7.75
N ILE A 49 16.18 -14.45 -6.47
CA ILE A 49 15.12 -15.04 -5.66
C ILE A 49 13.98 -14.04 -5.45
N SER A 50 14.29 -12.78 -5.10
CA SER A 50 13.31 -11.71 -4.93
C SER A 50 12.52 -11.48 -6.23
N CYS A 51 13.22 -11.40 -7.37
CA CYS A 51 12.60 -11.24 -8.67
C CYS A 51 11.67 -12.41 -9.02
N LEU A 52 12.09 -13.65 -8.75
CA LEU A 52 11.27 -14.84 -8.97
C LEU A 52 9.98 -14.84 -8.13
N TYR A 53 10.08 -14.54 -6.84
CA TYR A 53 8.94 -14.49 -5.94
C TYR A 53 7.97 -13.36 -6.29
N ILE A 54 8.47 -12.14 -6.52
CA ILE A 54 7.62 -11.00 -6.90
C ILE A 54 6.95 -11.25 -8.26
N GLN A 55 7.68 -11.78 -9.25
CA GLN A 55 7.10 -12.10 -10.57
C GLN A 55 5.99 -13.17 -10.46
N THR A 56 6.22 -14.21 -9.66
CA THR A 56 5.23 -15.28 -9.44
C THR A 56 3.99 -14.72 -8.73
N SER A 57 4.19 -13.85 -7.74
CA SER A 57 3.11 -13.13 -7.09
C SER A 57 2.31 -12.29 -8.08
N ILE A 58 2.96 -11.53 -8.97
CA ILE A 58 2.26 -10.71 -9.97
C ILE A 58 1.42 -11.59 -10.88
N GLU A 59 1.98 -12.66 -11.44
CA GLU A 59 1.26 -13.54 -12.35
C GLU A 59 0.03 -14.18 -11.68
N LEU A 60 0.17 -14.62 -10.43
CA LEU A 60 -0.95 -15.20 -9.68
C LEU A 60 -1.99 -14.15 -9.30
N SER A 61 -1.58 -12.93 -8.98
CA SER A 61 -2.48 -11.82 -8.65
C SER A 61 -3.29 -11.41 -9.88
N LEU A 62 -2.67 -11.31 -11.06
CA LEU A 62 -3.37 -11.07 -12.33
C LEU A 62 -4.44 -12.15 -12.59
N LYS A 63 -4.12 -13.44 -12.34
CA LYS A 63 -5.08 -14.54 -12.49
C LYS A 63 -6.22 -14.43 -11.48
N ALA A 64 -5.90 -14.21 -10.20
CA ALA A 64 -6.89 -14.08 -9.14
C ALA A 64 -7.85 -12.92 -9.44
N TYR A 65 -7.31 -11.77 -9.84
CA TYR A 65 -8.08 -10.59 -10.19
C TYR A 65 -9.00 -10.85 -11.40
N LEU A 66 -8.51 -11.51 -12.46
CA LEU A 66 -9.36 -11.87 -13.60
C LEU A 66 -10.48 -12.86 -13.27
N ILE A 67 -10.22 -13.85 -12.41
CA ILE A 67 -11.26 -14.77 -11.94
C ILE A 67 -12.36 -13.99 -11.21
N LYS A 68 -11.96 -13.01 -10.40
CA LYS A 68 -12.86 -12.21 -9.58
C LYS A 68 -13.69 -11.22 -10.40
N GLU A 69 -13.05 -10.48 -11.30
CA GLU A 69 -13.68 -9.36 -12.01
C GLU A 69 -14.34 -9.78 -13.32
N VAL A 70 -13.88 -10.86 -13.95
CA VAL A 70 -14.39 -11.37 -15.23
C VAL A 70 -15.03 -12.73 -15.03
N ASP A 71 -14.21 -13.79 -15.01
CA ASP A 71 -14.59 -15.20 -14.82
C ASP A 71 -13.32 -16.07 -14.95
N ILE A 72 -13.36 -17.30 -14.44
CA ILE A 72 -12.25 -18.26 -14.57
C ILE A 72 -11.85 -18.54 -16.02
N ASN A 73 -12.77 -18.48 -16.98
CA ASN A 73 -12.45 -18.66 -18.39
C ASN A 73 -11.47 -17.60 -18.92
N ALA A 74 -11.40 -16.43 -18.29
CA ALA A 74 -10.45 -15.38 -18.66
C ALA A 74 -8.98 -15.83 -18.52
N ILE A 75 -8.70 -16.81 -17.65
CA ILE A 75 -7.32 -17.27 -17.37
C ILE A 75 -6.98 -18.62 -18.03
N LEU A 76 -7.94 -19.32 -18.63
CA LEU A 76 -7.71 -20.64 -19.26
C LEU A 76 -7.21 -20.49 -20.69
N LYS A 77 -6.34 -21.40 -21.15
CA LYS A 77 -5.89 -21.42 -22.57
C LYS A 77 -6.97 -21.91 -23.54
N ASN A 78 -7.87 -22.77 -23.07
CA ASN A 78 -8.94 -23.32 -23.88
C ASN A 78 -10.26 -22.71 -23.43
N ASN A 79 -11.00 -22.08 -24.34
CA ASN A 79 -12.33 -21.51 -24.09
C ASN A 79 -13.44 -22.59 -23.99
N MET A 80 -13.11 -23.79 -23.50
CA MET A 80 -14.11 -24.82 -23.29
C MET A 80 -14.93 -24.49 -22.04
N ALA A 81 -16.24 -24.38 -22.20
CA ALA A 81 -17.17 -24.21 -21.09
C ALA A 81 -17.26 -25.50 -20.27
N PHE A 82 -16.42 -25.62 -19.25
CA PHE A 82 -16.52 -26.66 -18.23
C PHE A 82 -17.48 -26.22 -17.11
N SER A 83 -18.15 -27.17 -16.46
CA SER A 83 -18.84 -26.88 -15.20
C SER A 83 -17.84 -26.50 -14.11
N SER A 84 -18.29 -25.75 -13.09
CA SER A 84 -17.43 -25.34 -11.98
C SER A 84 -16.85 -26.52 -11.19
N GLU A 85 -17.62 -27.61 -11.05
CA GLU A 85 -17.15 -28.88 -10.47
C GLU A 85 -16.01 -29.49 -11.28
N THR A 86 -16.17 -29.58 -12.60
CA THR A 86 -15.13 -30.13 -13.50
C THR A 86 -13.87 -29.27 -13.47
N LEU A 87 -14.02 -27.94 -13.38
CA LEU A 87 -12.90 -27.01 -13.25
C LEU A 87 -12.14 -27.24 -11.95
N LEU A 88 -12.86 -27.42 -10.83
CA LEU A 88 -12.25 -27.69 -9.53
C LEU A 88 -11.54 -29.04 -9.50
N GLU A 89 -12.11 -30.09 -10.08
CA GLU A 89 -11.45 -31.39 -10.20
C GLU A 89 -10.15 -31.28 -11.00
N LYS A 90 -10.19 -30.62 -12.16
CA LYS A 90 -9.00 -30.39 -12.99
C LYS A 90 -7.97 -29.52 -12.27
N PHE A 91 -8.41 -28.54 -11.47
CA PHE A 91 -7.54 -27.71 -10.65
C PHE A 91 -6.82 -28.56 -9.61
N LYS A 92 -7.55 -29.38 -8.84
CA LYS A 92 -7.00 -30.28 -7.81
C LYS A 92 -6.02 -31.31 -8.38
N GLN A 93 -6.19 -31.70 -9.65
CA GLN A 93 -5.29 -32.60 -10.35
C GLN A 93 -4.12 -31.91 -11.08
N ASN A 94 -3.98 -30.58 -10.96
CA ASN A 94 -2.98 -29.78 -11.70
C ASN A 94 -3.07 -29.91 -13.23
N HIS A 95 -4.27 -30.17 -13.76
CA HIS A 95 -4.52 -30.38 -15.19
C HIS A 95 -5.06 -29.14 -15.91
N LEU A 96 -5.27 -28.02 -15.20
CA LEU A 96 -5.66 -26.76 -15.82
C LEU A 96 -4.48 -26.10 -16.54
N LYS A 97 -4.67 -25.79 -17.82
CA LYS A 97 -3.71 -25.01 -18.61
C LYS A 97 -4.13 -23.55 -18.59
N THR A 98 -3.32 -22.69 -17.96
CA THR A 98 -3.59 -21.25 -17.87
C THR A 98 -2.81 -20.47 -18.92
N LYS A 99 -3.33 -19.28 -19.24
CA LYS A 99 -2.64 -18.25 -20.02
C LYS A 99 -1.30 -17.88 -19.35
N THR A 100 -0.34 -17.53 -20.18
CA THR A 100 1.00 -17.06 -19.80
C THR A 100 0.94 -15.62 -19.29
N TYR A 101 2.01 -15.16 -18.63
CA TYR A 101 2.15 -13.78 -18.19
C TYR A 101 1.84 -12.75 -19.28
N GLU A 102 2.39 -12.94 -20.49
CA GLU A 102 2.17 -12.00 -21.61
C GLU A 102 0.71 -11.96 -22.06
N GLU A 103 0.08 -13.14 -22.16
CA GLU A 103 -1.35 -13.26 -22.50
C GLU A 103 -2.23 -12.58 -21.44
N LEU A 104 -1.89 -12.72 -20.15
CA LEU A 104 -2.61 -12.06 -19.05
C LEU A 104 -2.43 -10.54 -19.12
N LYS A 105 -1.19 -10.06 -19.24
CA LYS A 105 -0.86 -8.62 -19.34
C LYS A 105 -1.63 -7.96 -20.49
N ASN A 106 -1.72 -8.61 -21.65
CA ASN A 106 -2.45 -8.08 -22.79
C ASN A 106 -3.96 -7.99 -22.54
N ILE A 107 -4.56 -8.93 -21.81
CA ILE A 107 -5.98 -8.81 -21.43
C ILE A 107 -6.23 -7.53 -20.62
N PHE A 108 -5.38 -7.25 -19.63
CA PHE A 108 -5.51 -6.02 -18.83
C PHE A 108 -5.25 -4.77 -19.68
N LYS A 109 -4.27 -4.80 -20.57
CA LYS A 109 -3.96 -3.67 -21.45
C LYS A 109 -5.08 -3.35 -22.43
N ASP A 110 -5.70 -4.39 -22.99
CA ASP A 110 -6.82 -4.26 -23.93
C ASP A 110 -8.14 -3.87 -23.22
N ASN A 111 -8.18 -3.95 -21.88
CA ASN A 111 -9.34 -3.62 -21.04
C ASN A 111 -8.90 -2.69 -19.90
N SER A 112 -8.46 -1.48 -20.23
CA SER A 112 -7.89 -0.51 -19.27
C SER A 112 -8.80 -0.18 -18.09
N ASP A 113 -10.12 -0.32 -18.24
CA ASP A 113 -11.10 -0.05 -17.17
C ASP A 113 -11.20 -1.20 -16.14
N LEU A 114 -10.54 -2.33 -16.38
CA LEU A 114 -10.63 -3.52 -15.53
C LEU A 114 -9.88 -3.33 -14.19
N VAL A 115 -8.76 -2.61 -14.21
CA VAL A 115 -7.89 -2.39 -13.04
C VAL A 115 -7.37 -0.95 -13.09
N PHE A 116 -6.99 -0.41 -11.93
CA PHE A 116 -6.42 0.94 -11.80
C PHE A 116 -4.98 1.05 -12.35
N PHE A 117 -4.69 0.45 -13.51
CA PHE A 117 -3.38 0.51 -14.16
C PHE A 117 -3.38 1.53 -15.30
N THR A 118 -2.31 2.32 -15.31
CA THR A 118 -1.97 3.24 -16.39
C THR A 118 -0.83 2.68 -17.24
N ASP A 119 -0.46 3.35 -18.33
CA ASP A 119 0.69 2.97 -19.17
C ASP A 119 1.97 2.78 -18.35
N LEU A 120 2.17 3.61 -17.32
CA LEU A 120 3.30 3.47 -16.38
C LEU A 120 3.34 2.07 -15.75
N HIS A 121 2.21 1.55 -15.31
CA HIS A 121 2.12 0.23 -14.68
C HIS A 121 2.46 -0.89 -15.68
N PHE A 122 1.99 -0.78 -16.92
CA PHE A 122 2.30 -1.75 -17.98
C PHE A 122 3.77 -1.71 -18.42
N ASP A 123 4.39 -0.53 -18.40
CA ASP A 123 5.83 -0.39 -18.64
C ASP A 123 6.63 -1.10 -17.54
N HIS A 124 6.25 -0.93 -16.27
CA HIS A 124 6.88 -1.64 -15.15
C HIS A 124 6.67 -3.16 -15.24
N LEU A 125 5.47 -3.65 -15.57
CA LEU A 125 5.22 -5.07 -15.83
C LEU A 125 6.12 -5.64 -16.94
N THR A 126 6.42 -4.85 -17.96
CA THR A 126 7.32 -5.26 -19.05
C THR A 126 8.79 -5.24 -18.61
N LYS A 127 9.22 -4.22 -17.86
CA LYS A 127 10.57 -4.15 -17.28
C LYS A 127 10.85 -5.34 -16.36
N PHE A 128 9.88 -5.74 -15.53
CA PHE A 128 10.02 -6.90 -14.65
C PHE A 128 10.31 -8.19 -15.42
N GLN A 129 9.56 -8.44 -16.48
CA GLN A 129 9.78 -9.59 -17.36
C GLN A 129 11.18 -9.57 -17.98
N LEU A 130 11.70 -8.40 -18.36
CA LEU A 130 13.06 -8.24 -18.87
C LEU A 130 14.12 -8.53 -17.82
N TYR A 131 13.98 -8.00 -16.59
CA TYR A 131 14.90 -8.31 -15.48
C TYR A 131 14.92 -9.80 -15.17
N ARG A 132 13.74 -10.40 -15.03
CA ARG A 132 13.58 -11.84 -14.79
C ARG A 132 14.31 -12.65 -15.87
N ASN A 133 14.14 -12.29 -17.15
CA ASN A 133 14.80 -12.98 -18.25
C ASN A 133 16.32 -12.81 -18.23
N LYS A 134 16.82 -11.60 -17.97
CA LYS A 134 18.27 -11.35 -17.83
C LYS A 134 18.88 -12.18 -16.70
N LEU A 135 18.24 -12.17 -15.53
CA LEU A 135 18.73 -12.83 -14.33
C LEU A 135 18.74 -14.35 -14.46
N ILE A 136 17.62 -14.95 -14.89
CA ILE A 136 17.44 -16.41 -14.84
C ILE A 136 17.97 -17.10 -16.08
N HIS A 137 17.82 -16.49 -17.25
CA HIS A 137 18.14 -17.17 -18.52
C HIS A 137 19.51 -16.83 -19.07
N LEU A 138 20.08 -15.68 -18.67
CA LEU A 138 21.36 -15.22 -19.19
C LEU A 138 22.47 -15.24 -18.14
N ASN A 139 22.16 -15.58 -16.88
CA ASN A 139 23.10 -15.61 -15.74
C ASN A 139 24.01 -14.37 -15.71
N LEU A 140 23.41 -13.21 -16.03
CA LEU A 140 24.14 -11.97 -16.17
C LEU A 140 24.50 -11.42 -14.79
N PHE A 141 25.78 -11.13 -14.60
CA PHE A 141 26.24 -10.26 -13.52
C PHE A 141 25.67 -8.86 -13.79
N LEU A 142 24.68 -8.47 -12.99
CA LEU A 142 24.13 -7.11 -13.04
C LEU A 142 25.21 -6.12 -12.59
N SER A 143 25.29 -4.97 -13.25
CA SER A 143 26.07 -3.85 -12.70
C SER A 143 25.45 -3.34 -11.40
N GLU A 144 26.20 -2.58 -10.60
CA GLU A 144 25.68 -1.95 -9.38
C GLU A 144 24.45 -1.07 -9.68
N ASP A 145 24.49 -0.30 -10.78
CA ASP A 145 23.34 0.51 -11.23
C ASP A 145 22.12 -0.35 -11.58
N GLU A 146 22.32 -1.49 -12.26
CA GLU A 146 21.23 -2.41 -12.58
C GLU A 146 20.63 -3.05 -11.30
N ILE A 147 21.46 -3.32 -10.30
CA ILE A 147 21.01 -3.84 -8.99
C ILE A 147 20.19 -2.78 -8.24
N ILE A 148 20.66 -1.54 -8.20
CA ILE A 148 19.92 -0.42 -7.58
C ILE A 148 18.58 -0.22 -8.29
N ASN A 149 18.58 -0.25 -9.62
CA ASN A 149 17.35 -0.12 -10.40
C ASN A 149 16.40 -1.30 -10.16
N LEU A 150 16.90 -2.54 -10.09
CA LEU A 150 16.08 -3.69 -9.73
C LEU A 150 15.44 -3.54 -8.34
N LYS A 151 16.17 -3.03 -7.35
CA LYS A 151 15.64 -2.77 -5.99
C LYS A 151 14.45 -1.81 -6.04
N LYS A 152 14.58 -0.72 -6.81
CA LYS A 152 13.48 0.24 -7.04
C LYS A 152 12.29 -0.39 -7.76
N GLU A 153 12.55 -1.20 -8.78
CA GLU A 153 11.51 -1.90 -9.51
C GLU A 153 10.78 -2.89 -8.59
N LEU A 154 11.50 -3.70 -7.79
CA LEU A 154 10.93 -4.61 -6.78
C LEU A 154 10.00 -3.89 -5.82
N ILE A 155 10.43 -2.75 -5.28
CA ILE A 155 9.56 -1.94 -4.42
C ILE A 155 8.37 -1.39 -5.19
N PHE A 156 8.55 -0.90 -6.42
CA PHE A 156 7.44 -0.46 -7.26
C PHE A 156 6.43 -1.60 -7.51
N ALA A 157 6.86 -2.84 -7.74
CA ALA A 157 5.92 -3.95 -7.87
C ALA A 157 5.14 -4.21 -6.59
N VAL A 158 5.81 -4.20 -5.44
CA VAL A 158 5.17 -4.38 -4.14
C VAL A 158 4.13 -3.27 -3.95
N THR A 159 4.52 -2.01 -4.11
CA THR A 159 3.64 -0.88 -3.76
C THR A 159 2.60 -0.58 -4.84
N HIS A 160 2.95 -0.62 -6.12
CA HIS A 160 2.11 -0.14 -7.24
C HIS A 160 1.48 -1.22 -8.12
N LEU A 161 2.01 -2.45 -8.13
CA LEU A 161 1.43 -3.51 -8.97
C LEU A 161 0.61 -4.49 -8.14
N LEU A 162 1.22 -5.03 -7.09
CA LEU A 162 0.64 -6.10 -6.30
C LEU A 162 -0.46 -5.62 -5.38
N MET A 163 -0.30 -4.42 -4.79
CA MET A 163 -1.33 -3.92 -3.89
C MET A 163 -2.69 -3.73 -4.61
N PRO A 164 -2.82 -3.01 -5.75
CA PRO A 164 -4.12 -2.89 -6.42
C PRO A 164 -4.70 -4.24 -6.84
N LEU A 165 -3.85 -5.18 -7.28
CA LEU A 165 -4.29 -6.52 -7.71
C LEU A 165 -4.76 -7.41 -6.55
N LEU A 166 -4.28 -7.18 -5.33
CA LEU A 166 -4.57 -8.02 -4.16
C LEU A 166 -5.65 -7.42 -3.24
N THR A 167 -5.89 -6.11 -3.34
CA THR A 167 -6.84 -5.38 -2.50
C THR A 167 -8.08 -4.91 -3.29
N ASP A 168 -7.98 -4.80 -4.62
CA ASP A 168 -8.93 -4.13 -5.52
C ASP A 168 -9.18 -2.66 -5.15
N ILE A 169 -8.23 -2.04 -4.46
CA ILE A 169 -8.35 -0.67 -3.97
C ILE A 169 -7.46 0.23 -4.81
N SER A 170 -8.01 1.39 -5.21
CA SER A 170 -7.19 2.44 -5.81
C SER A 170 -6.40 3.13 -4.70
N PHE A 171 -5.19 3.57 -5.06
CA PHE A 171 -4.24 4.23 -4.16
C PHE A 171 -4.76 5.49 -3.45
N GLU A 172 -5.89 6.04 -3.91
CA GLU A 172 -6.46 7.28 -3.41
C GLU A 172 -7.17 7.11 -2.06
N PHE A 173 -7.60 5.88 -1.71
CA PHE A 173 -8.53 5.67 -0.59
C PHE A 173 -7.94 4.89 0.60
N GLU A 174 -6.90 4.08 0.42
CA GLU A 174 -6.32 3.30 1.52
C GLU A 174 -4.78 3.29 1.50
N SER A 175 -4.18 3.15 2.68
CA SER A 175 -2.74 2.99 2.81
C SER A 175 -2.32 1.60 2.36
N PRO A 176 -1.24 1.47 1.56
CA PRO A 176 -0.65 0.17 1.27
C PRO A 176 -0.27 -0.66 2.48
N SER A 177 -0.04 -0.01 3.61
CA SER A 177 0.49 -0.65 4.80
C SER A 177 -0.54 -1.52 5.53
N GLU A 178 -1.85 -1.28 5.39
CA GLU A 178 -2.87 -2.12 6.02
C GLU A 178 -2.77 -3.56 5.55
N PHE A 179 -2.77 -3.75 4.23
CA PHE A 179 -2.62 -5.07 3.62
C PHE A 179 -1.34 -5.77 4.08
N TYR A 180 -0.22 -5.03 4.17
CA TYR A 180 1.05 -5.60 4.61
C TYR A 180 1.08 -5.92 6.10
N GLU A 181 0.47 -5.09 6.94
CA GLU A 181 0.34 -5.31 8.38
C GLU A 181 -0.48 -6.58 8.67
N GLU A 182 -1.56 -6.80 7.93
CA GLU A 182 -2.42 -7.99 8.08
C GLU A 182 -1.73 -9.29 7.63
N HIS A 183 -0.92 -9.22 6.57
CA HIS A 183 -0.41 -10.42 5.90
C HIS A 183 1.03 -10.77 6.26
N LEU A 184 1.89 -9.82 6.60
CA LEU A 184 3.25 -10.08 7.06
C LEU A 184 3.24 -10.46 8.54
N ASP A 185 4.28 -11.16 8.99
CA ASP A 185 4.49 -11.25 10.43
C ASP A 185 5.00 -9.90 10.97
N ARG A 186 4.81 -9.65 12.27
CA ARG A 186 5.16 -8.37 12.90
C ARG A 186 6.62 -7.99 12.68
N LYS A 187 7.53 -8.96 12.62
CA LYS A 187 8.96 -8.69 12.42
C LYS A 187 9.21 -8.22 10.99
N ASP A 188 8.75 -8.98 10.00
CA ASP A 188 8.93 -8.66 8.59
C ASP A 188 8.21 -7.34 8.24
N PHE A 189 7.05 -7.04 8.83
CA PHE A 189 6.39 -5.75 8.66
C PHE A 189 7.21 -4.60 9.23
N ASN A 190 7.71 -4.71 10.46
CA ASN A 190 8.55 -3.68 11.08
C ASN A 190 9.84 -3.42 10.28
N GLU A 191 10.44 -4.47 9.72
CA GLU A 191 11.60 -4.37 8.83
C GLU A 191 11.23 -3.66 7.51
N LEU A 192 10.07 -3.96 6.91
CA LEU A 192 9.58 -3.28 5.71
C LEU A 192 9.37 -1.77 5.92
N ILE A 193 8.71 -1.36 7.01
CA ILE A 193 8.45 0.07 7.30
C ILE A 193 9.71 0.82 7.76
N SER A 194 10.80 0.10 8.00
CA SER A 194 12.13 0.66 8.27
C SER A 194 13.01 0.70 7.02
N PHE A 195 12.63 -0.01 5.96
CA PHE A 195 13.40 -0.13 4.73
C PHE A 195 13.26 1.14 3.88
N GLN A 196 14.35 1.90 3.76
CA GLN A 196 14.31 3.26 3.19
C GLN A 196 13.67 3.33 1.78
N PRO A 197 13.96 2.42 0.84
CA PRO A 197 13.31 2.46 -0.47
C PRO A 197 11.78 2.33 -0.41
N TYR A 198 11.25 1.53 0.53
CA TYR A 198 9.81 1.43 0.76
C TYR A 198 9.26 2.71 1.40
N VAL A 199 9.95 3.25 2.41
CA VAL A 199 9.56 4.50 3.08
C VAL A 199 9.52 5.68 2.09
N ASP A 200 10.51 5.79 1.21
CA ASP A 200 10.57 6.83 0.18
C ASP A 200 9.37 6.74 -0.77
N GLU A 201 9.00 5.51 -1.13
CA GLU A 201 7.85 5.26 -2.00
C GLU A 201 6.53 5.60 -1.29
N MET A 202 6.36 5.18 -0.03
CA MET A 202 5.18 5.56 0.78
C MET A 202 5.07 7.08 0.95
N ARG A 203 6.20 7.78 1.11
CA ARG A 203 6.21 9.25 1.17
C ARG A 203 5.78 9.86 -0.16
N ARG A 204 6.29 9.35 -1.28
CA ARG A 204 5.92 9.81 -2.62
C ARG A 204 4.41 9.68 -2.83
N MET A 205 3.85 8.51 -2.50
CA MET A 205 2.43 8.23 -2.60
C MET A 205 1.59 9.15 -1.69
N ALA A 206 1.99 9.36 -0.43
CA ALA A 206 1.28 10.27 0.47
C ALA A 206 1.20 11.69 -0.12
N VAL A 207 2.29 12.21 -0.69
CA VAL A 207 2.30 13.52 -1.36
C VAL A 207 1.46 13.51 -2.63
N GLU A 208 1.58 12.47 -3.46
CA GLU A 208 0.89 12.36 -4.75
C GLU A 208 -0.64 12.32 -4.59
N TYR A 209 -1.15 11.50 -3.65
CA TYR A 209 -2.59 11.27 -3.51
C TYR A 209 -3.28 12.21 -2.52
N SER A 210 -2.53 12.85 -1.61
CA SER A 210 -3.15 13.71 -0.58
C SER A 210 -2.57 15.11 -0.49
N GLY A 211 -1.52 15.42 -1.26
CA GLY A 211 -0.88 16.73 -1.32
C GLY A 211 0.08 17.05 -0.16
N LEU A 212 -0.02 16.36 0.99
CA LEU A 212 0.81 16.61 2.17
C LEU A 212 1.33 15.31 2.78
N ALA A 213 2.58 15.34 3.27
CA ALA A 213 3.17 14.25 4.02
C ALA A 213 4.00 14.78 5.20
N TYR A 214 3.56 14.47 6.41
CA TYR A 214 4.20 14.85 7.66
C TYR A 214 4.73 13.64 8.43
N GLU A 215 5.50 13.90 9.48
CA GLU A 215 6.03 12.87 10.36
C GLU A 215 4.90 12.17 11.12
N CYS A 216 4.78 10.87 10.93
CA CYS A 216 3.81 10.06 11.64
C CYS A 216 4.18 9.96 13.13
N ILE A 217 3.23 10.24 14.02
CA ILE A 217 3.41 10.11 15.47
C ILE A 217 3.67 8.68 15.96
N ASN A 218 3.37 7.65 15.13
CA ASN A 218 3.58 6.24 15.47
C ASN A 218 4.92 5.70 14.93
N CYS A 219 5.22 5.89 13.64
CA CYS A 219 6.44 5.33 13.03
C CYS A 219 7.59 6.34 12.80
N CYS A 220 7.37 7.61 13.10
CA CYS A 220 8.34 8.70 12.93
C CYS A 220 8.89 8.84 11.50
N LYS A 221 8.13 8.39 10.49
CA LYS A 221 8.45 8.59 9.07
C LYS A 221 7.58 9.69 8.50
N LYS A 222 8.12 10.48 7.55
CA LYS A 222 7.40 11.55 6.84
C LYS A 222 6.43 10.98 5.79
N THR A 223 5.41 10.27 6.26
CA THR A 223 4.47 9.47 5.46
C THR A 223 3.03 9.56 5.98
N PHE A 224 2.76 10.42 6.96
CA PHE A 224 1.40 10.68 7.44
C PHE A 224 0.71 11.75 6.59
N SER A 225 -0.48 11.44 6.09
CA SER A 225 -1.32 12.39 5.39
C SER A 225 -2.38 12.95 6.35
N PRO A 226 -2.40 14.26 6.64
CA PRO A 226 -3.48 14.87 7.42
C PRO A 226 -4.77 15.09 6.60
N ASN A 227 -4.72 14.97 5.27
CA ASN A 227 -5.92 15.09 4.43
C ASN A 227 -6.69 13.78 4.34
N ASN A 228 -5.98 12.65 4.42
CA ASN A 228 -6.58 11.31 4.44
C ASN A 228 -6.57 10.70 5.86
N GLU A 229 -6.00 11.42 6.84
CA GLU A 229 -5.91 11.04 8.26
C GLU A 229 -5.23 9.68 8.50
N ILE A 230 -4.34 9.27 7.58
CA ILE A 230 -3.69 7.96 7.57
C ILE A 230 -2.18 8.05 7.31
N CYS A 231 -1.41 7.19 7.98
CA CYS A 231 -0.02 6.95 7.67
C CYS A 231 0.12 5.92 6.55
N TYR A 232 0.68 6.36 5.42
CA TYR A 232 0.91 5.48 4.26
C TYR A 232 1.89 4.36 4.55
N CYS A 233 2.72 4.47 5.60
CA CYS A 233 3.82 3.56 5.90
C CYS A 233 3.59 2.62 7.08
N CYS A 234 2.82 3.00 8.11
CA CYS A 234 2.59 2.14 9.27
C CYS A 234 1.12 1.88 9.57
N ASN A 235 0.22 2.28 8.66
CA ASN A 235 -1.21 2.10 8.78
C ASN A 235 -1.86 2.75 10.03
N LEU A 236 -1.20 3.74 10.65
CA LEU A 236 -1.86 4.55 11.66
C LEU A 236 -3.02 5.31 11.01
N ASN A 237 -4.25 4.97 11.38
CA ASN A 237 -5.46 5.66 10.98
C ASN A 237 -5.99 6.46 12.19
N LEU A 238 -6.16 7.77 12.01
CA LEU A 238 -6.67 8.70 13.02
C LEU A 238 -8.03 9.29 12.64
N GLU A 239 -8.71 8.69 11.67
CA GLU A 239 -10.06 9.08 11.26
C GLU A 239 -10.98 9.14 12.48
N TYR A 240 -11.61 10.30 12.69
CA TYR A 240 -12.46 10.63 13.83
C TYR A 240 -11.80 10.67 15.22
N ALA A 241 -10.51 10.32 15.34
CA ALA A 241 -9.80 10.29 16.61
C ALA A 241 -8.92 11.53 16.85
N ALA A 242 -8.60 12.26 15.79
CA ALA A 242 -7.74 13.42 15.87
C ALA A 242 -8.28 14.62 15.08
N GLY A 243 -7.90 15.81 15.54
CA GLY A 243 -8.13 17.05 14.83
C GLY A 243 -6.83 17.65 14.33
N TYR A 244 -6.94 18.52 13.33
CA TYR A 244 -5.79 19.13 12.66
C TYR A 244 -5.95 20.64 12.53
N ILE A 245 -4.92 21.39 12.94
CA ILE A 245 -4.84 22.84 12.75
C ILE A 245 -3.49 23.25 12.17
N ASP A 246 -3.44 24.45 11.61
CA ASP A 246 -2.21 25.02 11.05
C ASP A 246 -1.19 25.30 12.15
N CYS A 247 0.09 25.09 11.86
CA CYS A 247 1.17 25.43 12.76
C CYS A 247 1.59 26.89 12.56
N GLU A 248 1.45 27.72 13.59
CA GLU A 248 1.87 29.13 13.55
C GLU A 248 3.41 29.27 13.43
N ASP A 249 4.19 28.34 13.99
CA ASP A 249 5.67 28.47 14.03
C ASP A 249 6.36 28.10 12.71
N CYS A 250 5.89 27.06 12.03
CA CYS A 250 6.47 26.61 10.75
C CYS A 250 5.56 26.83 9.54
N GLU A 251 4.43 27.52 9.74
CA GLU A 251 3.42 27.88 8.73
C GLU A 251 2.78 26.68 7.99
N ALA A 252 3.04 25.45 8.48
CA ALA A 252 2.57 24.23 7.85
C ALA A 252 1.05 24.02 8.07
N LYS A 253 0.34 23.67 7.00
CA LYS A 253 -1.11 23.50 7.00
C LYS A 253 -1.53 22.16 7.62
N LYS A 254 -2.56 22.16 8.47
CA LYS A 254 -3.06 20.94 9.14
C LYS A 254 -1.93 20.10 9.79
N ALA A 255 -0.90 20.76 10.31
CA ALA A 255 0.30 20.09 10.78
C ALA A 255 0.24 19.72 12.26
N ILE A 256 -0.57 20.40 13.05
CA ILE A 256 -0.73 20.11 14.47
C ILE A 256 -1.85 19.11 14.64
N VAL A 257 -1.49 17.93 15.15
CA VAL A 257 -2.43 16.89 15.54
C VAL A 257 -2.72 16.99 17.03
N TYR A 258 -4.00 16.85 17.41
CA TYR A 258 -4.45 16.82 18.79
C TYR A 258 -5.64 15.86 18.93
N ASP A 259 -5.88 15.42 20.16
CA ASP A 259 -6.93 14.45 20.50
C ASP A 259 -8.28 15.17 20.65
N THR A 260 -9.18 14.92 19.69
CA THR A 260 -10.53 15.50 19.68
C THR A 260 -11.49 14.78 20.61
N LEU A 261 -11.20 13.53 20.99
CA LEU A 261 -12.06 12.76 21.86
C LEU A 261 -11.93 13.22 23.32
N ASN A 262 -10.74 13.68 23.71
CA ASN A 262 -10.45 14.05 25.09
C ASN A 262 -10.48 15.57 25.36
N ILE A 263 -10.60 16.43 24.34
CA ILE A 263 -10.59 17.89 24.55
C ILE A 263 -11.77 18.38 25.42
N HIS A 264 -12.89 17.67 25.41
CA HIS A 264 -14.10 17.99 26.19
C HIS A 264 -14.21 17.30 27.55
N GLU A 265 -13.22 16.47 27.90
CA GLU A 265 -13.23 15.73 29.17
C GLU A 265 -13.04 16.67 30.37
N GLU A 266 -13.65 16.31 31.49
CA GLU A 266 -13.55 17.07 32.74
C GLU A 266 -12.07 17.16 33.18
N GLY A 267 -11.57 18.39 33.35
CA GLY A 267 -10.17 18.67 33.71
C GLY A 267 -9.29 19.16 32.56
N ASN A 268 -9.74 19.06 31.31
CA ASN A 268 -9.01 19.62 30.16
C ASN A 268 -9.47 21.04 29.79
N GLU A 269 -10.65 21.49 30.27
CA GLU A 269 -11.15 22.86 30.07
C GLU A 269 -11.13 23.31 28.59
N HIS A 270 -11.49 22.40 27.67
CA HIS A 270 -11.43 22.61 26.21
C HIS A 270 -10.03 22.90 25.66
N SER A 271 -8.99 22.51 26.40
CA SER A 271 -7.60 22.64 25.98
C SER A 271 -6.84 21.33 26.12
N ILE A 272 -6.03 21.01 25.10
CA ILE A 272 -5.19 19.82 25.10
C ILE A 272 -3.86 20.10 24.40
N MET A 273 -2.83 19.35 24.75
CA MET A 273 -1.55 19.45 24.06
C MET A 273 -1.63 18.86 22.65
N GLY A 274 -1.26 19.65 21.65
CA GLY A 274 -1.04 19.21 20.27
C GLY A 274 0.45 19.11 19.94
N VAL A 275 0.76 18.38 18.87
CA VAL A 275 2.12 18.25 18.34
C VAL A 275 2.13 18.57 16.85
N CYS A 276 3.03 19.46 16.42
CA CYS A 276 3.26 19.71 15.00
C CYS A 276 4.04 18.54 14.38
N MET A 277 3.40 17.78 13.49
CA MET A 277 3.99 16.67 12.75
C MET A 277 5.04 17.11 11.70
N ASN A 278 5.23 18.42 11.50
CA ASN A 278 6.24 18.93 10.56
C ASN A 278 7.53 19.39 11.27
N CYS A 279 7.43 20.25 12.29
CA CYS A 279 8.59 20.79 13.02
C CYS A 279 8.82 20.14 14.39
N GLY A 280 7.86 19.37 14.92
CA GLY A 280 7.94 18.72 16.23
C GLY A 280 7.55 19.61 17.42
N ASP A 281 7.20 20.88 17.18
CA ASP A 281 6.81 21.80 18.24
C ASP A 281 5.53 21.34 18.95
N LYS A 282 5.50 21.55 20.26
CA LYS A 282 4.36 21.22 21.12
C LYS A 282 3.69 22.51 21.55
N MET A 283 2.37 22.57 21.39
CA MET A 283 1.59 23.74 21.77
C MET A 283 0.19 23.33 22.23
N ASN A 284 -0.41 24.16 23.07
CA ASN A 284 -1.77 23.91 23.51
C ASN A 284 -2.72 24.26 22.36
N VAL A 285 -3.67 23.36 22.13
CA VAL A 285 -4.84 23.58 21.28
C VAL A 285 -5.99 23.94 22.21
N TYR A 286 -6.72 25.00 21.88
CA TYR A 286 -7.97 25.34 22.54
C TYR A 286 -9.12 25.29 21.53
N GLU A 287 -10.25 24.74 21.95
CA GLU A 287 -11.50 24.76 21.19
C GLU A 287 -12.52 25.64 21.93
N CYS A 288 -13.05 26.66 21.24
CA CYS A 288 -14.07 27.51 21.84
C CYS A 288 -15.38 26.74 22.07
N PRO A 289 -15.92 26.68 23.31
CA PRO A 289 -17.18 25.98 23.58
C PRO A 289 -18.40 26.56 22.85
N ASP A 290 -18.35 27.84 22.47
CA ASP A 290 -19.50 28.55 21.88
C ASP A 290 -19.56 28.43 20.35
N CYS A 291 -18.41 28.42 19.67
CA CYS A 291 -18.33 28.49 18.21
C CYS A 291 -17.48 27.39 17.56
N GLU A 292 -16.86 26.52 18.36
CA GLU A 292 -16.03 25.39 17.92
C GLU A 292 -14.80 25.80 17.09
N ILE A 293 -14.45 27.09 17.06
CA ILE A 293 -13.21 27.59 16.45
C ILE A 293 -12.03 27.13 17.31
N ARG A 294 -10.97 26.69 16.64
CA ARG A 294 -9.78 26.11 17.25
C ARG A 294 -8.55 26.93 16.91
N PHE A 295 -7.66 27.12 17.88
CA PHE A 295 -6.40 27.83 17.70
C PHE A 295 -5.32 27.34 18.66
N THR A 296 -4.07 27.70 18.36
CA THR A 296 -2.88 27.35 19.13
C THR A 296 -2.42 28.49 20.04
N PHE A 297 -1.79 28.15 21.17
CA PHE A 297 -1.14 29.12 22.05
C PHE A 297 0.00 28.50 22.87
N TYR A 298 0.90 29.37 23.34
CA TYR A 298 1.98 29.04 24.27
C TYR A 298 1.63 29.58 25.67
N GLY A 299 1.68 28.73 26.71
CA GLY A 299 1.46 29.18 28.10
C GLY A 299 -0.02 29.26 28.49
N GLN A 300 -0.46 30.39 29.06
CA GLN A 300 -1.89 30.64 29.31
C GLN A 300 -2.55 31.19 28.04
N PRO A 301 -3.80 30.83 27.74
CA PRO A 301 -4.47 31.33 26.56
C PRO A 301 -4.62 32.86 26.69
N ASP A 302 -4.08 33.61 25.73
CA ASP A 302 -4.41 35.03 25.61
C ASP A 302 -5.82 35.15 25.03
N PHE A 303 -6.77 35.10 25.95
CA PHE A 303 -8.18 35.24 25.68
C PHE A 303 -8.55 36.68 25.25
N GLU A 304 -7.68 37.68 25.41
CA GLU A 304 -8.01 39.07 25.03
C GLU A 304 -7.76 39.33 23.53
N GLU A 305 -6.76 38.71 22.90
CA GLU A 305 -6.47 38.88 21.47
C GLU A 305 -7.08 37.81 20.54
N LYS A 306 -7.26 36.57 21.01
CA LYS A 306 -7.68 35.43 20.17
C LYS A 306 -9.14 34.98 20.35
N ILE A 307 -9.94 35.57 21.25
CA ILE A 307 -11.35 35.17 21.40
C ILE A 307 -12.16 35.55 20.15
N CYS A 308 -12.86 34.55 19.62
CA CYS A 308 -14.18 34.61 18.98
C CYS A 308 -14.52 36.02 18.46
N LYS A 309 -14.13 36.35 17.22
CA LYS A 309 -14.85 37.39 16.45
C LYS A 309 -16.17 36.81 15.95
N CYS A 310 -16.94 36.35 16.92
CA CYS A 310 -18.36 36.12 16.90
C CYS A 310 -18.93 37.41 17.49
#